data_AF-A0A6A4R6U1-F1
#
_entry.id   AF-A0A6A4R6U1-F1
#
_cell.length_a   1.000
_cell.length_b   1.000
_cell.length_c   1.000
_cell.angle_alpha   90.00
_cell.angle_beta   90.00
_cell.angle_gamma   90.00
#
_symmetry.space_group_name_H-M   'P 1'
#
loop_
_entity.id
_entity.type
_entity.pdbx_description
1 polymer ?
#
loop_
_entity_poly.entity_id
_entity_poly.type
_entity_poly.pdbx_seq_one_letter_code
_entity_poly.pdbx_strand_id
1 'polypeptide(L)'
;MKENNTLINIMEQQHRDIKHVTQNTTCASKTNFNNKKVETEESVVGEDSGREKLKRHRVEVAGNVWIPEIWGQEEFLKDWIDCTTAFDASLVHSRITTARKALVEEGRKVNNVIA
;
A
#
# COMPACT_ATOMS: atom_id res chain seq x y z
N MET A 1 45.69 6.09 2.73
CA MET A 1 44.67 5.39 3.55
C MET A 1 43.58 6.35 4.01
N LYS A 2 42.77 6.92 3.11
CA LYS A 2 41.64 7.79 3.50
C LYS A 2 40.31 7.46 2.79
N GLU A 3 40.33 6.59 1.78
CA GLU A 3 39.14 6.24 0.99
C GLU A 3 38.23 5.22 1.67
N ASN A 4 38.78 4.36 2.53
CA ASN A 4 38.01 3.29 3.19
C ASN A 4 37.04 3.82 4.27
N ASN A 5 37.31 4.99 4.85
CA ASN A 5 36.42 5.62 5.84
C ASN A 5 35.25 6.37 5.18
N THR A 6 35.38 6.75 3.91
CA THR A 6 34.31 7.41 3.16
C THR A 6 33.21 6.42 2.79
N LEU A 7 33.59 5.20 2.38
CA LEU A 7 32.63 4.15 2.02
C LEU A 7 31.82 3.65 3.23
N ILE A 8 32.45 3.53 4.41
CA ILE A 8 31.76 3.12 5.64
C ILE A 8 30.71 4.16 6.05
N ASN A 9 31.03 5.46 5.98
CA ASN A 9 30.07 6.53 6.27
C ASN A 9 28.89 6.58 5.29
N ILE A 10 29.11 6.23 4.02
CA ILE A 10 28.04 6.21 3.00
C ILE A 10 27.06 5.06 3.26
N MET A 11 27.55 3.88 3.65
CA MET A 11 26.69 2.74 3.99
C MET A 11 25.88 2.99 5.28
N GLU A 12 26.49 3.58 6.31
CA GLU A 12 25.77 3.91 7.55
C GLU A 12 24.69 4.98 7.35
N GLN A 13 24.90 5.93 6.44
CA GLN A 13 23.91 6.95 6.13
C GLN A 13 22.68 6.35 5.43
N GLN A 14 22.87 5.41 4.48
CA GLN A 14 21.77 4.73 3.80
C GLN A 14 20.87 3.93 4.74
N HIS A 15 21.41 3.35 5.82
CA HIS A 15 20.60 2.64 6.82
C HIS A 15 19.80 3.56 7.76
N ARG A 16 20.20 4.83 7.92
CA ARG A 16 19.43 5.79 8.73
C ARG A 16 18.25 6.38 7.97
N ASP A 17 18.36 6.56 6.66
CA ASP A 17 17.31 7.21 5.84
C ASP A 17 16.11 6.28 5.54
N ILE A 18 16.27 4.95 5.71
CA ILE A 18 15.17 3.98 5.56
C ILE A 18 14.20 4.00 6.75
N LYS A 19 14.64 4.41 7.94
CA LYS A 19 13.79 4.41 9.16
C LYS A 19 12.69 5.48 9.13
N HIS A 20 12.82 6.51 8.31
CA HIS A 20 11.83 7.58 8.18
C HIS A 20 10.78 7.34 7.09
N VAL A 21 10.92 6.29 6.27
CA VAL A 21 10.02 6.02 5.13
C VAL A 21 8.90 5.01 5.43
N THR A 22 8.64 4.71 6.72
CA THR A 22 7.63 3.71 7.13
C THR A 22 6.47 4.30 7.92
N GLN A 23 6.24 5.62 7.87
CA GLN A 23 5.20 6.27 8.69
C GLN A 23 3.98 6.81 7.92
N ASN A 24 3.79 6.50 6.64
CA ASN A 24 2.64 7.00 5.87
C ASN A 24 1.88 5.93 5.06
N THR A 25 1.65 4.77 5.66
CA THR A 25 0.47 3.94 5.33
C THR A 25 -0.31 3.64 6.60
N THR A 26 -0.73 4.71 7.27
CA THR A 26 -1.79 4.62 8.27
C THR A 26 -3.06 5.11 7.58
N CYS A 27 -3.94 4.18 7.23
CA CYS A 27 -5.36 4.49 7.00
C CYS A 27 -5.89 5.11 8.30
N ALA A 28 -5.87 6.43 8.37
CA ALA A 28 -6.28 7.19 9.53
C ALA A 28 -7.80 7.13 9.69
N SER A 29 -8.31 6.05 10.29
CA SER A 29 -9.53 6.10 11.08
C SER A 29 -9.10 6.21 12.54
N LYS A 30 -9.04 7.43 13.07
CA LYS A 30 -8.96 7.65 14.52
C LYS A 30 -10.30 7.24 15.12
N THR A 31 -10.46 5.97 15.47
CA THR A 31 -11.46 5.57 16.45
C THR A 31 -10.80 5.55 17.81
N ASN A 32 -11.29 6.40 18.70
CA ASN A 32 -10.87 6.50 20.10
C ASN A 32 -11.23 5.18 20.81
N PHE A 33 -10.27 4.27 20.94
CA PHE A 33 -10.48 3.01 21.65
C PHE A 33 -10.31 3.24 23.15
N ASN A 34 -11.41 3.63 23.80
CA ASN A 34 -11.53 3.43 25.24
C ASN A 34 -11.67 1.93 25.49
N ASN A 35 -10.66 1.32 26.09
CA ASN A 35 -10.67 -0.07 26.52
C ASN A 35 -11.78 -0.26 27.57
N LYS A 36 -12.98 -0.70 27.15
CA LYS A 36 -14.00 -1.24 28.03
C LYS A 36 -14.15 -2.73 27.75
N LYS A 37 -13.83 -3.52 28.78
CA LYS A 37 -13.92 -4.97 28.83
C LYS A 37 -15.36 -5.44 28.53
N VAL A 38 -15.42 -6.52 27.74
CA VAL A 38 -16.58 -7.20 27.13
C VAL A 38 -17.64 -7.62 28.16
N GLU A 39 -18.91 -7.33 27.87
CA GLU A 39 -20.08 -8.10 28.30
C GLU A 39 -21.06 -8.22 27.12
N THR A 40 -21.60 -9.43 26.94
CA THR A 40 -22.39 -9.92 25.81
C THR A 40 -23.87 -9.75 26.11
N GLU A 41 -24.55 -8.67 25.67
CA GLU A 41 -26.03 -8.62 25.65
C GLU A 41 -26.59 -7.73 24.52
N GLU A 42 -27.54 -8.34 23.80
CA GLU A 42 -28.65 -7.78 23.02
C GLU A 42 -28.41 -6.95 21.74
N SER A 43 -29.02 -7.49 20.69
CA SER A 43 -29.10 -7.00 19.32
C SER A 43 -29.76 -5.63 19.22
N VAL A 44 -28.94 -4.57 19.21
CA VAL A 44 -29.34 -3.34 18.52
C VAL A 44 -29.29 -3.64 17.03
N VAL A 45 -30.48 -3.68 16.42
CA VAL A 45 -30.70 -3.70 14.96
C VAL A 45 -30.24 -2.35 14.39
N GLY A 46 -28.95 -2.07 14.53
CA GLY A 46 -28.23 -1.10 13.72
C GLY A 46 -27.61 -1.88 12.59
N GLU A 47 -27.78 -1.40 11.36
CA GLU A 47 -27.14 -1.99 10.19
C GLU A 47 -25.67 -2.30 10.52
N ASP A 48 -25.28 -3.58 10.48
CA ASP A 48 -23.88 -3.91 10.74
C ASP A 48 -23.01 -3.08 9.82
N SER A 49 -22.05 -2.37 10.41
CA SER A 49 -21.06 -1.66 9.62
C SER A 49 -20.29 -2.67 8.77
N GLY A 50 -19.69 -2.20 7.67
CA GLY A 50 -18.89 -3.07 6.79
C GLY A 50 -17.81 -3.87 7.53
N ARG A 51 -17.30 -3.33 8.64
CA ARG A 51 -16.30 -4.00 9.48
C ARG A 51 -16.89 -5.20 10.23
N GLU A 52 -18.06 -5.04 10.86
CA GLU A 52 -18.72 -6.11 11.60
C GLU A 52 -19.21 -7.22 10.66
N LYS A 53 -19.74 -6.85 9.47
CA LYS A 53 -20.08 -7.81 8.41
C LYS A 53 -18.87 -8.64 7.98
N LEU A 54 -17.73 -8.00 7.72
CA LEU A 54 -16.51 -8.70 7.30
C LEU A 54 -15.92 -9.56 8.43
N LYS A 55 -15.97 -9.09 9.67
CA LYS A 55 -15.51 -9.86 10.84
C LYS A 55 -16.30 -11.16 10.99
N ARG A 56 -17.63 -11.09 10.87
CA ARG A 56 -18.50 -12.26 10.95
C ARG A 56 -18.23 -13.23 9.79
N HIS A 57 -18.22 -12.71 8.57
CA HIS A 57 -18.02 -13.53 7.37
C HIS A 57 -16.71 -14.31 7.40
N ARG A 58 -15.60 -13.68 7.82
CA ARG A 58 -14.30 -14.36 7.97
C ARG A 58 -14.35 -15.57 8.90
N VAL A 59 -15.12 -15.49 9.99
CA VAL A 59 -15.28 -16.59 10.94
C VAL A 59 -16.18 -17.68 10.36
N GLU A 60 -17.28 -17.30 9.72
CA GLU A 60 -18.25 -18.24 9.13
C GLU A 60 -17.64 -19.12 8.03
N VAL A 61 -16.81 -18.53 7.17
CA VAL A 61 -16.26 -19.24 6.01
C VAL A 61 -14.84 -19.78 6.22
N ALA A 62 -14.21 -19.51 7.38
CA ALA A 62 -12.87 -20.01 7.68
C ALA A 62 -12.81 -21.54 7.59
N GLY A 63 -11.92 -22.05 6.73
CA GLY A 63 -11.75 -23.49 6.51
C GLY A 63 -12.84 -24.17 5.66
N ASN A 64 -13.90 -23.45 5.30
CA ASN A 64 -15.05 -23.98 4.55
C ASN A 64 -15.09 -23.51 3.09
N VAL A 65 -14.10 -22.74 2.64
CA VAL A 65 -14.00 -22.26 1.26
C VAL A 65 -13.01 -23.12 0.48
N TRP A 66 -13.47 -23.66 -0.65
CA TRP A 66 -12.61 -24.32 -1.62
C TRP A 66 -12.05 -23.29 -2.60
N ILE A 67 -10.74 -23.34 -2.83
CA ILE A 67 -10.12 -22.61 -3.94
C ILE A 67 -10.19 -23.51 -5.16
N PRO A 68 -10.82 -23.07 -6.27
CA PRO A 68 -10.84 -23.84 -7.50
C PRO A 68 -9.42 -24.22 -7.96
N GLU A 69 -9.28 -25.42 -8.54
CA GLU A 69 -8.00 -25.91 -9.09
C GLU A 69 -7.51 -25.04 -10.26
N ILE A 70 -8.45 -24.43 -10.97
CA ILE A 70 -8.23 -23.62 -12.16
C ILE A 70 -8.79 -22.22 -11.87
N TRP A 71 -7.99 -21.21 -12.15
CA TRP A 71 -8.38 -19.80 -12.04
C TRP A 71 -9.11 -19.32 -13.31
N GLY A 72 -8.77 -19.89 -14.47
CA GLY A 72 -9.41 -19.63 -15.77
C GLY A 72 -8.75 -18.50 -16.57
N GLN A 73 -7.60 -18.01 -16.13
CA GLN A 73 -6.79 -16.95 -16.76
C GLN A 73 -5.33 -17.38 -16.88
N GLU A 74 -5.08 -18.69 -16.96
CA GLU A 74 -3.75 -19.30 -17.00
C GLU A 74 -2.93 -18.85 -18.21
N GLU A 75 -3.60 -18.49 -19.30
CA GLU A 75 -2.96 -17.99 -20.52
C GLU A 75 -2.14 -16.71 -20.27
N PHE A 76 -2.55 -15.86 -19.34
CA PHE A 76 -1.86 -14.61 -19.02
C PHE A 76 -0.67 -14.79 -18.08
N LEU A 77 -0.51 -15.95 -17.44
CA LEU A 77 0.60 -16.18 -16.50
C LEU A 77 1.97 -16.05 -17.18
N LYS A 78 2.07 -16.41 -18.46
CA LYS A 78 3.32 -16.27 -19.23
C LYS A 78 3.62 -14.80 -19.51
N ASP A 79 2.60 -14.06 -19.95
CA ASP A 79 2.73 -12.64 -20.29
C ASP A 79 3.04 -11.78 -19.06
N TRP A 80 2.61 -12.20 -17.86
CA TRP A 80 2.85 -11.47 -16.61
C TRP A 80 4.23 -11.67 -16.00
N ILE A 81 4.93 -12.76 -16.35
CA ILE A 81 6.32 -12.98 -15.94
C ILE A 81 7.26 -12.07 -16.75
N ASP A 82 6.90 -11.78 -17.99
CA ASP A 82 7.61 -10.84 -18.84
C ASP A 82 7.19 -9.39 -18.49
N CYS A 83 7.51 -8.94 -17.27
CA CYS A 83 7.15 -7.61 -16.72
C CYS A 83 7.46 -6.44 -17.67
N THR A 84 8.44 -6.61 -18.56
CA THR A 84 8.88 -5.61 -19.54
C THR A 84 7.95 -5.46 -20.74
N THR A 85 7.20 -6.49 -21.12
CA THR A 85 6.39 -6.50 -22.34
C THR A 85 4.91 -6.22 -22.07
N ALA A 86 4.36 -6.67 -20.93
CA ALA A 86 2.93 -6.54 -20.63
C ALA A 86 2.56 -5.40 -19.66
N PHE A 87 3.23 -5.30 -18.50
CA PHE A 87 2.82 -4.38 -17.43
C PHE A 87 3.51 -3.01 -17.53
N ASP A 88 4.83 -3.02 -17.63
CA ASP A 88 5.63 -1.79 -17.66
C ASP A 88 5.59 -1.10 -19.01
N ALA A 89 5.16 -1.77 -20.08
CA ALA A 89 5.01 -1.14 -21.40
C ALA A 89 4.16 0.15 -21.30
N SER A 90 3.07 0.13 -20.53
CA SER A 90 2.24 1.32 -20.27
C SER A 90 3.00 2.43 -19.52
N LEU A 91 3.87 2.07 -18.58
CA LEU A 91 4.70 2.97 -17.76
C LEU A 91 5.88 3.55 -18.55
N VAL A 92 6.37 2.82 -19.55
CA VAL A 92 7.41 3.27 -20.48
C VAL A 92 6.88 4.31 -21.48
N HIS A 93 5.56 4.43 -21.67
CA HIS A 93 4.99 5.48 -22.50
C HIS A 93 5.34 6.87 -21.95
N SER A 94 5.89 7.72 -22.82
CA SER A 94 6.33 9.09 -22.52
C SER A 94 5.24 9.97 -21.87
N ARG A 95 3.96 9.60 -22.01
CA ARG A 95 2.83 10.32 -21.43
C ARG A 95 2.81 10.27 -19.90
N ILE A 96 3.07 9.11 -19.29
CA ILE A 96 3.07 8.98 -17.82
C ILE A 96 4.26 9.73 -17.24
N THR A 97 5.43 9.61 -17.85
CA THR A 97 6.63 10.34 -17.42
C THR A 97 6.46 11.85 -17.58
N THR A 98 5.80 12.32 -18.63
CA THR A 98 5.48 13.74 -18.84
C THR A 98 4.44 14.25 -17.85
N ALA A 99 3.36 13.50 -17.60
CA ALA A 99 2.35 13.85 -16.62
C ALA A 99 2.95 14.00 -15.21
N ARG A 100 3.85 13.06 -14.82
CA ARG A 100 4.58 13.15 -13.55
C ARG A 100 5.44 14.42 -13.47
N LYS A 101 6.18 14.77 -14.54
CA LYS A 101 6.97 16.01 -14.59
C LYS A 101 6.09 17.25 -14.46
N ALA A 102 4.95 17.28 -15.14
CA ALA A 102 4.01 18.40 -15.09
C ALA A 102 3.44 18.59 -13.67
N LEU A 103 3.02 17.51 -12.99
CA LEU A 103 2.53 17.57 -11.61
C LEU A 103 3.59 18.04 -10.62
N VAL A 104 4.83 17.58 -10.77
CA VAL A 104 5.96 18.02 -9.92
C VAL A 104 6.26 19.50 -10.13
N GLU A 105 6.29 19.96 -11.39
CA GLU A 105 6.56 21.35 -11.71
C GLU A 105 5.43 22.27 -11.25
N GLU A 106 4.16 21.86 -11.39
CA GLU A 106 3.02 22.62 -10.89
C GLU A 106 3.03 22.71 -9.36
N GLY A 107 3.29 21.60 -8.65
CA GLY A 107 3.45 21.60 -7.19
C GLY A 107 4.55 22.55 -6.72
N ARG A 108 5.68 22.63 -7.47
CA ARG A 108 6.77 23.56 -7.18
C ARG A 108 6.37 25.02 -7.40
N LYS A 109 5.63 25.33 -8.47
CA LYS A 109 5.13 26.69 -8.75
C LYS A 109 4.14 27.15 -7.69
N VAL A 110 3.20 26.30 -7.29
CA VAL A 110 2.23 26.60 -6.23
C VAL A 110 2.96 26.92 -4.92
N ASN A 111 4.00 26.17 -4.56
CA ASN A 111 4.81 26.46 -3.37
C ASN A 111 5.60 27.78 -3.45
N ASN A 112 5.96 28.24 -4.65
CA ASN A 112 6.65 29.52 -4.86
C ASN A 112 5.68 30.72 -4.98
N VAL A 113 4.38 30.48 -5.15
CA VAL A 113 3.33 31.52 -5.21
C VAL A 113 2.71 31.77 -3.83
N ILE A 114 2.86 30.83 -2.89
CA ILE A 114 2.35 30.91 -1.51
C ILE A 114 3.46 31.31 -0.50
N ALA A 115 4.70 31.49 -0.97
CA ALA A 115 5.81 32.08 -0.22
C ALA A 115 6.00 33.56 -0.59
#